data_AF-A0A3E1EEG6-F1
#
_entry.id   AF-A0A3E1EEG6-F1
#
_cell.length_a   1.000
_cell.length_b   1.000
_cell.length_c   1.000
_cell.angle_alpha   90.00
_cell.angle_beta   90.00
_cell.angle_gamma   90.00
#
_symmetry.space_group_name_H-M   'P 1'
#
loop_
_entity.id
_entity.type
_entity.pdbx_description
1 polymer ?
#
loop_
_entity_poly.entity_id
_entity_poly.type
_entity_poly.pdbx_seq_one_letter_code
_entity_poly.pdbx_strand_id
1 'polypeptide(L)'
;MRTVIALLVGLVLVAPARAAADELAAGWQALTNFHARQALEAFDRHLSDANPAAAREARFGRGVALLDRQPVSPAQVEEARVLFTALADSGADDPAQGARFFLGRIAQHHLAIPDAAEAARQFRRLLATDENSVWAQSALGRLALLEIYELNPAWTPAARLGEAEKLLAHAHTSAAQSDVHYAIADAVFFYRLSPAGALSHLLAAERLGRLDWTARAEVLVQIAELSRLSGNRPQAAQFYRTFLKENPRDLRAYIVKERLAEVEKG
;
A
#
# COMPACT_ATOMS: atom_id res chain seq x y z
N MET A 1 12.98 39.76 -61.66
CA MET A 1 12.19 40.31 -60.52
C MET A 1 11.37 39.17 -59.94
N ARG A 2 11.35 39.00 -58.60
CA ARG A 2 10.16 39.08 -57.70
C ARG A 2 8.93 38.27 -58.16
N THR A 3 8.17 37.48 -57.38
CA THR A 3 8.12 37.05 -55.96
C THR A 3 6.97 35.99 -55.88
N VAL A 4 6.82 35.08 -54.92
CA VAL A 4 7.52 34.73 -53.66
C VAL A 4 7.33 33.22 -53.39
N ILE A 5 8.09 32.60 -52.48
CA ILE A 5 7.82 31.23 -51.99
C ILE A 5 6.81 31.28 -50.84
N ALA A 6 5.65 30.66 -50.99
CA ALA A 6 4.70 30.42 -49.91
C ALA A 6 5.19 29.25 -49.04
N LEU A 7 6.00 29.55 -48.02
CA LEU A 7 6.52 28.56 -47.08
C LEU A 7 5.46 28.31 -46.01
N LEU A 8 4.72 27.19 -46.15
CA LEU A 8 3.65 26.80 -45.25
C LEU A 8 4.17 26.56 -43.83
N VAL A 9 3.40 27.03 -42.84
CA VAL A 9 3.72 26.96 -41.42
C VAL A 9 3.77 25.51 -40.96
N GLY A 10 4.97 24.99 -40.75
CA GLY A 10 5.23 23.71 -40.09
C GLY A 10 5.86 23.91 -38.72
N LEU A 11 5.12 24.50 -37.77
CA LEU A 11 5.64 24.73 -36.41
C LEU A 11 4.59 24.44 -35.32
N VAL A 12 5.01 23.65 -34.32
CA VAL A 12 4.42 23.47 -32.98
C VAL A 12 3.02 22.83 -32.87
N LEU A 13 3.00 21.50 -32.71
CA LEU A 13 1.94 20.77 -31.98
C LEU A 13 2.47 19.94 -30.79
N VAL A 14 3.77 20.00 -30.48
CA VAL A 14 4.40 19.22 -29.41
C VAL A 14 4.38 19.95 -28.05
N ALA A 15 4.26 21.28 -28.03
CA ALA A 15 4.26 22.08 -26.81
C ALA A 15 3.10 21.79 -25.82
N PRO A 16 1.81 21.68 -26.22
CA PRO A 16 0.71 21.60 -25.25
C PRO A 16 0.72 20.28 -24.46
N ALA A 17 1.06 19.16 -25.10
CA ALA A 17 1.12 17.86 -24.43
C ALA A 17 2.20 17.81 -23.32
N ARG A 18 3.32 18.53 -23.53
CA ARG A 18 4.38 18.64 -22.52
C ARG A 18 3.96 19.52 -21.35
N ALA A 19 3.34 20.67 -21.63
CA ALA A 19 2.84 21.55 -20.58
C ALA A 19 1.83 20.85 -19.66
N ALA A 20 0.88 20.09 -20.24
CA ALA A 20 -0.07 19.31 -19.46
C ALA A 20 0.60 18.23 -18.59
N ALA A 21 1.61 17.52 -19.12
CA ALA A 21 2.37 16.54 -18.35
C ALA A 21 3.16 17.18 -17.19
N ASP A 22 3.79 18.34 -17.42
CA ASP A 22 4.53 19.08 -16.41
C ASP A 22 3.59 19.59 -15.28
N GLU A 23 2.36 20.01 -15.61
CA GLU A 23 1.36 20.45 -14.61
C GLU A 23 0.70 19.29 -13.84
N LEU A 24 0.42 18.15 -14.50
CA LEU A 24 -0.06 16.94 -13.82
C LEU A 24 1.00 16.39 -12.86
N ALA A 25 2.28 16.38 -13.26
CA ALA A 25 3.40 16.02 -12.39
C ALA A 25 3.51 16.95 -11.18
N ALA A 26 3.25 18.26 -11.34
CA ALA A 26 3.18 19.20 -10.22
C ALA A 26 2.01 18.88 -9.26
N GLY A 27 0.86 18.41 -9.77
CA GLY A 27 -0.27 17.93 -8.96
C GLY A 27 0.09 16.71 -8.11
N TRP A 28 0.79 15.72 -8.68
CA TRP A 28 1.30 14.57 -7.93
C TRP A 28 2.38 14.94 -6.92
N GLN A 29 3.28 15.86 -7.27
CA GLN A 29 4.28 16.39 -6.34
C GLN A 29 3.61 17.15 -5.18
N ALA A 30 2.52 17.87 -5.41
CA ALA A 30 1.75 18.52 -4.36
C ALA A 30 1.14 17.49 -3.39
N LEU A 31 0.59 16.36 -3.87
CA LEU A 31 0.12 15.28 -3.00
C LEU A 31 1.24 14.66 -2.16
N THR A 32 2.40 14.38 -2.74
CA THR A 32 3.58 13.86 -2.02
C THR A 32 4.03 14.79 -0.88
N ASN A 33 3.76 16.10 -1.00
CA ASN A 33 4.06 17.11 0.02
C ASN A 33 2.85 17.50 0.88
N PHE A 34 1.77 16.70 0.89
CA PHE A 34 0.54 16.93 1.68
C PHE A 34 -0.21 18.23 1.34
N HIS A 35 -0.04 18.76 0.12
CA HIS A 35 -0.67 19.99 -0.38
C HIS A 35 -1.92 19.70 -1.24
N ALA A 36 -2.86 18.92 -0.71
CA ALA A 36 -4.04 18.45 -1.45
C ALA A 36 -4.87 19.54 -2.18
N ARG A 37 -4.89 20.80 -1.68
CA ARG A 37 -5.56 21.91 -2.36
C ARG A 37 -4.87 22.31 -3.67
N GLN A 38 -3.54 22.43 -3.66
CA GLN A 38 -2.74 22.72 -4.85
C GLN A 38 -2.83 21.57 -5.87
N ALA A 39 -2.91 20.33 -5.38
CA ALA A 39 -3.14 19.17 -6.23
C ALA A 39 -4.52 19.22 -6.94
N LEU A 40 -5.59 19.54 -6.21
CA LEU A 40 -6.92 19.73 -6.82
C LEU A 40 -6.91 20.83 -7.90
N GLU A 41 -6.30 21.98 -7.63
CA GLU A 41 -6.17 23.09 -8.59
C GLU A 41 -5.35 22.70 -9.85
N ALA A 42 -4.35 21.82 -9.70
CA ALA A 42 -3.62 21.27 -10.84
C ALA A 42 -4.48 20.31 -11.67
N PHE A 43 -5.15 19.34 -11.02
CA PHE A 43 -5.96 18.34 -11.72
C PHE A 43 -7.24 18.90 -12.33
N ASP A 44 -7.91 19.86 -11.66
CA ASP A 44 -9.16 20.48 -12.15
C ASP A 44 -8.99 21.13 -13.52
N ARG A 45 -7.81 21.72 -13.80
CA ARG A 45 -7.49 22.36 -15.08
C ARG A 45 -7.41 21.38 -16.26
N HIS A 46 -7.18 20.08 -16.01
CA HIS A 46 -7.05 19.05 -17.04
C HIS A 46 -8.24 18.09 -17.16
N LEU A 47 -9.32 18.27 -16.39
CA LEU A 47 -10.52 17.40 -16.44
C LEU A 47 -11.19 17.34 -17.83
N SER A 48 -10.99 18.37 -18.65
CA SER A 48 -11.49 18.50 -20.02
C SER A 48 -10.37 18.65 -21.05
N ASP A 49 -9.17 18.13 -20.75
CA ASP A 49 -8.04 18.16 -21.68
C ASP A 49 -8.37 17.43 -22.99
N ALA A 50 -7.91 17.98 -24.11
CA ALA A 50 -8.11 17.40 -25.44
C ALA A 50 -7.36 16.07 -25.61
N ASN A 51 -6.31 15.81 -24.81
CA ASN A 51 -5.68 14.52 -24.69
C ASN A 51 -6.47 13.62 -23.70
N PRO A 52 -7.11 12.53 -24.16
CA PRO A 52 -7.90 11.67 -23.27
C PRO A 52 -7.07 11.05 -22.14
N ALA A 53 -5.77 10.78 -22.34
CA ALA A 53 -4.91 10.24 -21.29
C ALA A 53 -4.69 11.24 -20.15
N ALA A 54 -4.36 12.50 -20.49
CA ALA A 54 -4.21 13.58 -19.51
C ALA A 54 -5.51 13.82 -18.72
N ALA A 55 -6.66 13.81 -19.41
CA ALA A 55 -7.97 13.95 -18.76
C ALA A 55 -8.35 12.75 -17.87
N ARG A 56 -7.84 11.53 -18.14
CA ARG A 56 -8.01 10.35 -17.27
C ARG A 56 -7.13 10.45 -16.03
N GLU A 57 -5.85 10.80 -16.21
CA GLU A 57 -4.91 11.02 -15.11
C GLU A 57 -5.39 12.13 -14.17
N ALA A 58 -5.88 13.25 -14.74
CA ALA A 58 -6.49 14.35 -13.99
C ALA A 58 -7.66 13.89 -13.11
N ARG A 59 -8.59 13.10 -13.65
CA ARG A 59 -9.71 12.54 -12.88
C ARG A 59 -9.24 11.61 -11.76
N PHE A 60 -8.19 10.82 -12.02
CA PHE A 60 -7.62 9.91 -11.03
C PHE A 60 -6.95 10.67 -9.89
N GLY A 61 -6.02 11.58 -10.21
CA GLY A 61 -5.34 12.44 -9.24
C GLY A 61 -6.29 13.32 -8.44
N ARG A 62 -7.33 13.87 -9.07
CA ARG A 62 -8.40 14.59 -8.38
C ARG A 62 -9.13 13.71 -7.36
N GLY A 63 -9.48 12.48 -7.72
CA GLY A 63 -10.09 11.51 -6.81
C GLY A 63 -9.22 11.23 -5.58
N VAL A 64 -7.90 11.09 -5.78
CA VAL A 64 -6.93 10.90 -4.69
C VAL A 64 -6.86 12.16 -3.81
N ALA A 65 -6.76 13.34 -4.41
CA ALA A 65 -6.69 14.62 -3.71
C ALA A 65 -7.96 14.95 -2.89
N LEU A 66 -9.15 14.51 -3.34
CA LEU A 66 -10.39 14.62 -2.55
C LEU A 66 -10.34 13.80 -1.26
N LEU A 67 -9.72 12.61 -1.29
CA LEU A 67 -9.56 11.73 -0.12
C LEU A 67 -8.41 12.15 0.82
N ASP A 68 -7.43 12.91 0.32
CA ASP A 68 -6.32 13.44 1.13
C ASP A 68 -6.68 14.78 1.81
N ARG A 69 -7.49 15.63 1.15
CA ARG A 69 -7.83 16.98 1.62
C ARG A 69 -8.63 16.98 2.93
N GLN A 70 -7.92 17.22 4.03
CA GLN A 70 -8.51 17.34 5.35
C GLN A 70 -9.32 18.64 5.57
N PRO A 71 -10.41 18.58 6.37
CA PRO A 71 -11.07 17.36 6.86
C PRO A 71 -11.80 16.64 5.72
N VAL A 72 -11.69 15.32 5.65
CA VAL A 72 -12.40 14.51 4.63
C VAL A 72 -13.88 14.44 4.97
N SER A 73 -14.72 15.05 4.13
CA SER A 73 -16.17 15.05 4.29
C SER A 73 -16.85 13.92 3.49
N PRO A 74 -18.06 13.45 3.89
CA PRO A 74 -18.82 12.45 3.13
C PRO A 74 -19.06 12.84 1.66
N ALA A 75 -19.22 14.14 1.38
CA ALA A 75 -19.37 14.65 0.01
C ALA A 75 -18.10 14.45 -0.84
N GLN A 76 -16.90 14.68 -0.27
CA GLN A 76 -15.64 14.38 -0.96
C GLN A 76 -15.47 12.88 -1.22
N VAL A 77 -15.86 12.04 -0.27
CA VAL A 77 -15.78 10.58 -0.42
C VAL A 77 -16.70 10.11 -1.54
N GLU A 78 -17.93 10.60 -1.59
CA GLU A 78 -18.89 10.27 -2.65
C GLU A 78 -18.44 10.80 -4.03
N GLU A 79 -17.92 12.03 -4.10
CA GLU A 79 -17.39 12.61 -5.33
C GLU A 79 -16.17 11.82 -5.86
N ALA A 80 -15.24 11.43 -4.98
CA ALA A 80 -14.13 10.56 -5.31
C ALA A 80 -14.61 9.17 -5.76
N ARG A 81 -15.61 8.59 -5.07
CA ARG A 81 -16.22 7.30 -5.42
C ARG A 81 -16.80 7.33 -6.83
N VAL A 82 -17.55 8.37 -7.20
CA VAL A 82 -18.11 8.53 -8.55
C VAL A 82 -17.01 8.63 -9.61
N LEU A 83 -15.97 9.43 -9.38
CA LEU A 83 -14.82 9.53 -10.29
C LEU A 83 -14.12 8.18 -10.47
N PHE A 84 -13.85 7.47 -9.38
CA PHE A 84 -13.17 6.18 -9.43
C PHE A 84 -14.05 5.08 -10.05
N THR A 85 -15.37 5.06 -9.83
CA THR A 85 -16.28 4.14 -10.52
C THR A 85 -16.21 4.36 -12.04
N ALA A 86 -16.35 5.61 -12.51
CA ALA A 86 -16.28 5.93 -13.93
C ALA A 86 -14.93 5.54 -14.56
N LEU A 87 -13.81 5.78 -13.87
CA LEU A 87 -12.49 5.37 -14.34
C LEU A 87 -12.35 3.84 -14.38
N ALA A 88 -12.69 3.15 -13.30
CA ALA A 88 -12.52 1.70 -13.16
C ALA A 88 -13.38 0.88 -14.13
N ASP A 89 -14.55 1.39 -14.53
CA ASP A 89 -15.44 0.71 -15.50
C ASP A 89 -15.14 1.08 -16.96
N SER A 90 -14.35 2.12 -17.20
CA SER A 90 -13.99 2.58 -18.55
C SER A 90 -12.75 1.91 -19.17
N GLY A 91 -12.05 1.03 -18.44
CA GLY A 91 -10.84 0.37 -18.95
C GLY A 91 -10.11 -0.48 -17.91
N ALA A 92 -8.89 -0.88 -18.27
CA ALA A 92 -7.94 -1.63 -17.43
C ALA A 92 -6.52 -1.02 -17.47
N ASP A 93 -6.41 0.24 -17.92
CA ASP A 93 -5.17 1.03 -17.84
C ASP A 93 -4.83 1.38 -16.39
N ASP A 94 -3.63 1.91 -16.14
CA ASP A 94 -3.15 2.20 -14.80
C ASP A 94 -4.11 3.11 -13.98
N PRO A 95 -4.69 4.21 -14.53
CA PRO A 95 -5.71 4.98 -13.83
C PRO A 95 -6.99 4.20 -13.48
N ALA A 96 -7.43 3.24 -14.31
CA ALA A 96 -8.60 2.40 -14.01
C ALA A 96 -8.29 1.37 -12.91
N GLN A 97 -7.08 0.80 -12.90
CA GLN A 97 -6.64 -0.10 -11.84
C GLN A 97 -6.42 0.65 -10.52
N GLY A 98 -5.76 1.80 -10.55
CA GLY A 98 -5.64 2.69 -9.39
C GLY A 98 -7.00 3.11 -8.85
N ALA A 99 -7.94 3.52 -9.71
CA ALA A 99 -9.30 3.83 -9.31
C ALA A 99 -9.99 2.65 -8.62
N ARG A 100 -9.82 1.42 -9.13
CA ARG A 100 -10.35 0.20 -8.51
C ARG A 100 -9.74 -0.08 -7.13
N PHE A 101 -8.43 0.16 -6.96
CA PHE A 101 -7.77 0.10 -5.65
C PHE A 101 -8.38 1.11 -4.67
N PHE A 102 -8.59 2.35 -5.10
CA PHE A 102 -9.18 3.39 -4.24
C PHE A 102 -10.67 3.16 -3.94
N LEU A 103 -11.46 2.53 -4.82
CA LEU A 103 -12.81 2.05 -4.47
C LEU A 103 -12.76 1.05 -3.30
N GLY A 104 -11.81 0.12 -3.32
CA GLY A 104 -11.56 -0.80 -2.21
C GLY A 104 -11.18 -0.08 -0.92
N ARG A 105 -10.30 0.95 -1.00
CA ARG A 105 -9.93 1.81 0.13
C ARG A 105 -11.13 2.61 0.68
N ILE A 106 -12.00 3.14 -0.18
CA ILE A 106 -13.20 3.87 0.23
C ILE A 106 -14.10 2.96 1.06
N ALA A 107 -14.44 1.79 0.53
CA ALA A 107 -15.24 0.78 1.24
C ALA A 107 -14.60 0.34 2.57
N GLN A 108 -13.26 0.24 2.61
CA GLN A 108 -12.52 -0.19 3.81
C GLN A 108 -12.47 0.86 4.94
N HIS A 109 -12.39 2.17 4.63
CA HIS A 109 -12.09 3.19 5.65
C HIS A 109 -12.78 4.55 5.52
N HIS A 110 -13.29 4.94 4.34
CA HIS A 110 -13.81 6.30 4.14
C HIS A 110 -15.34 6.40 4.27
N LEU A 111 -16.04 5.26 4.32
CA LEU A 111 -17.48 5.21 4.62
C LEU A 111 -17.72 5.34 6.14
N ALA A 112 -18.87 5.91 6.52
CA ALA A 112 -19.29 6.00 7.92
C ALA A 112 -19.49 4.62 8.59
N ILE A 113 -19.82 3.60 7.78
CA ILE A 113 -19.81 2.19 8.15
C ILE A 113 -18.97 1.49 7.06
N PRO A 114 -17.81 0.89 7.39
CA PRO A 114 -17.01 0.14 6.43
C PRO A 114 -17.77 -1.05 5.82
N ASP A 115 -17.56 -1.27 4.52
CA ASP A 115 -18.00 -2.48 3.80
C ASP A 115 -16.77 -3.33 3.43
N ALA A 116 -16.40 -4.22 4.35
CA ALA A 116 -15.30 -5.16 4.16
C ALA A 116 -15.52 -6.08 2.94
N ALA A 117 -16.77 -6.44 2.64
CA ALA A 117 -17.09 -7.32 1.52
C ALA A 117 -16.89 -6.61 0.17
N GLU A 118 -17.28 -5.34 0.06
CA GLU A 118 -16.97 -4.51 -1.12
C GLU A 118 -15.48 -4.25 -1.27
N ALA A 119 -14.78 -3.94 -0.18
CA ALA A 119 -13.33 -3.77 -0.21
C ALA A 119 -12.62 -5.01 -0.78
N ALA A 120 -12.99 -6.20 -0.28
CA ALA A 120 -12.46 -7.46 -0.78
C ALA A 120 -12.88 -7.78 -2.23
N ARG A 121 -14.12 -7.44 -2.65
CA ARG A 121 -14.56 -7.58 -4.05
C ARG A 121 -13.66 -6.77 -4.99
N GLN A 122 -13.35 -5.52 -4.65
CA GLN A 122 -12.51 -4.67 -5.50
C GLN A 122 -11.05 -5.14 -5.54
N PHE A 123 -10.47 -5.53 -4.40
CA PHE A 123 -9.10 -6.07 -4.35
C PHE A 123 -8.95 -7.41 -5.09
N ARG A 124 -9.91 -8.34 -4.96
CA ARG A 124 -9.91 -9.59 -5.74
C ARG A 124 -10.09 -9.34 -7.24
N ARG A 125 -10.86 -8.32 -7.64
CA ARG A 125 -11.02 -7.94 -9.05
C ARG A 125 -9.75 -7.33 -9.66
N LEU A 126 -8.88 -6.68 -8.86
CA LEU A 126 -7.55 -6.28 -9.33
C LEU A 126 -6.69 -7.50 -9.68
N LEU A 127 -6.57 -8.45 -8.74
CA LEU A 127 -5.82 -9.71 -8.95
C LEU A 127 -6.31 -10.47 -10.19
N ALA A 128 -7.63 -10.52 -10.41
CA ALA A 128 -8.23 -11.17 -11.58
C ALA A 128 -8.10 -10.38 -12.90
N THR A 129 -7.72 -9.10 -12.87
CA THR A 129 -7.56 -8.25 -14.08
C THR A 129 -6.10 -8.23 -14.54
N ASP A 130 -5.20 -7.90 -13.62
CA ASP A 130 -3.75 -7.95 -13.82
C ASP A 130 -3.08 -8.13 -12.45
N GLU A 131 -2.80 -9.38 -12.12
CA GLU A 131 -2.12 -9.81 -10.90
C GLU A 131 -0.74 -9.17 -10.69
N ASN A 132 -0.05 -8.82 -11.78
CA ASN A 132 1.30 -8.25 -11.72
C ASN A 132 1.32 -6.72 -11.64
N SER A 133 0.17 -6.07 -11.78
CA SER A 133 0.05 -4.62 -11.62
C SER A 133 0.50 -4.15 -10.24
N VAL A 134 1.03 -2.93 -10.18
CA VAL A 134 1.39 -2.29 -8.90
C VAL A 134 0.19 -2.21 -7.95
N TRP A 135 -1.03 -2.06 -8.48
CA TRP A 135 -2.27 -1.95 -7.72
C TRP A 135 -2.74 -3.28 -7.15
N ALA A 136 -2.68 -4.37 -7.91
CA ALA A 136 -2.98 -5.72 -7.41
C ALA A 136 -1.98 -6.14 -6.33
N GLN A 137 -0.68 -5.93 -6.57
CA GLN A 137 0.37 -6.21 -5.61
C GLN A 137 0.21 -5.38 -4.32
N SER A 138 -0.15 -4.10 -4.43
CA SER A 138 -0.43 -3.22 -3.27
C SER A 138 -1.74 -3.56 -2.53
N ALA A 139 -2.64 -4.33 -3.15
CA ALA A 139 -3.90 -4.75 -2.55
C ALA A 139 -3.76 -5.97 -1.63
N LEU A 140 -2.75 -6.82 -1.84
CA LEU A 140 -2.62 -8.13 -1.18
C LEU A 140 -2.55 -8.05 0.35
N GLY A 141 -1.72 -7.18 0.92
CA GLY A 141 -1.66 -6.98 2.37
C GLY A 141 -2.99 -6.48 2.96
N ARG A 142 -3.75 -5.67 2.21
CA ARG A 142 -5.07 -5.18 2.63
C ARG A 142 -6.13 -6.26 2.55
N LEU A 143 -6.09 -7.10 1.52
CA LEU A 143 -6.96 -8.28 1.40
C LEU A 143 -6.66 -9.29 2.51
N ALA A 144 -5.38 -9.52 2.86
CA ALA A 144 -5.00 -10.37 4.00
C ALA A 144 -5.63 -9.89 5.31
N LEU A 145 -5.55 -8.59 5.62
CA LEU A 145 -6.21 -8.02 6.80
C LEU A 145 -7.74 -8.22 6.79
N LEU A 146 -8.39 -8.14 5.63
CA LEU A 146 -9.83 -8.40 5.49
C LEU A 146 -10.19 -9.88 5.72
N GLU A 147 -9.42 -10.83 5.18
CA GLU A 147 -9.61 -12.27 5.45
C GLU A 147 -9.42 -12.59 6.94
N ILE A 148 -8.36 -12.03 7.54
CA ILE A 148 -7.99 -12.25 8.94
C ILE A 148 -9.07 -11.69 9.88
N TYR A 149 -9.49 -10.44 9.72
CA TYR A 149 -10.29 -9.75 10.74
C TYR A 149 -11.79 -9.68 10.42
N GLU A 150 -12.18 -9.47 9.16
CA GLU A 150 -13.53 -8.96 8.82
C GLU A 150 -14.44 -9.95 8.09
N LEU A 151 -13.95 -10.62 7.05
CA LEU A 151 -14.85 -11.22 6.03
C LEU A 151 -15.65 -12.42 6.50
N ASN A 152 -15.09 -13.25 7.37
CA ASN A 152 -15.68 -14.51 7.81
C ASN A 152 -15.76 -14.59 9.34
N PRO A 153 -16.65 -13.81 9.99
CA PRO A 153 -16.70 -13.68 11.45
C PRO A 153 -16.90 -15.03 12.17
N ALA A 154 -17.62 -15.97 11.55
CA ALA A 154 -17.89 -17.30 12.09
C ALA A 154 -16.71 -18.28 12.00
N TRP A 155 -15.64 -17.97 11.25
CA TRP A 155 -14.48 -18.86 11.12
C TRP A 155 -13.50 -18.69 12.27
N THR A 156 -12.85 -19.81 12.63
CA THR A 156 -11.78 -19.83 13.62
C THR A 156 -10.59 -18.99 13.14
N PRO A 157 -9.83 -18.36 14.04
CA PRO A 157 -8.65 -17.58 13.67
C PRO A 157 -7.68 -18.34 12.75
N ALA A 158 -7.40 -19.62 13.05
CA ALA A 158 -6.53 -20.46 12.24
C ALA A 158 -7.02 -20.65 10.79
N ALA A 159 -8.33 -20.80 10.58
CA ALA A 159 -8.90 -20.91 9.23
C ALA A 159 -8.75 -19.59 8.44
N ARG A 160 -8.94 -18.44 9.11
CA ARG A 160 -8.77 -17.12 8.49
C ARG A 160 -7.32 -16.82 8.12
N LEU A 161 -6.37 -17.16 9.01
CA LEU A 161 -4.93 -17.08 8.71
C LEU A 161 -4.59 -17.99 7.51
N GLY A 162 -5.21 -19.17 7.40
CA GLY A 162 -5.05 -20.07 6.26
C GLY A 162 -5.51 -19.50 4.91
N GLU A 163 -6.58 -18.70 4.87
CA GLU A 163 -6.95 -17.98 3.63
C GLU A 163 -5.97 -16.84 3.33
N ALA A 164 -5.53 -16.08 4.34
CA ALA A 164 -4.54 -15.04 4.15
C ALA A 164 -3.18 -15.59 3.67
N GLU A 165 -2.79 -16.78 4.11
CA GLU A 165 -1.57 -17.45 3.65
C GLU A 165 -1.62 -17.82 2.16
N LYS A 166 -2.78 -18.19 1.63
CA LYS A 166 -2.94 -18.45 0.18
C LYS A 166 -2.62 -17.23 -0.68
N LEU A 167 -2.77 -16.01 -0.14
CA LEU A 167 -2.43 -14.77 -0.84
C LEU A 167 -0.93 -14.65 -1.16
N LEU A 168 -0.06 -15.41 -0.47
CA LEU A 168 1.37 -15.48 -0.80
C LEU A 168 1.62 -16.08 -2.20
N ALA A 169 0.73 -16.94 -2.71
CA ALA A 169 0.83 -17.48 -4.07
C ALA A 169 0.62 -16.41 -5.16
N HIS A 170 -0.02 -15.29 -4.81
CA HIS A 170 -0.29 -14.15 -5.69
C HIS A 170 0.69 -12.97 -5.46
N ALA A 171 1.52 -13.06 -4.42
CA ALA A 171 2.45 -12.01 -4.01
C ALA A 171 3.78 -12.14 -4.79
N HIS A 172 3.88 -11.48 -5.94
CA HIS A 172 5.03 -11.56 -6.84
C HIS A 172 6.11 -10.51 -6.54
N THR A 173 5.77 -9.46 -5.80
CA THR A 173 6.73 -8.44 -5.34
C THR A 173 7.18 -8.68 -3.91
N SER A 174 8.43 -8.30 -3.59
CA SER A 174 8.94 -8.37 -2.22
C SER A 174 8.17 -7.50 -1.23
N ALA A 175 7.53 -6.42 -1.70
CA ALA A 175 6.64 -5.59 -0.88
C ALA A 175 5.36 -6.35 -0.52
N ALA A 176 4.63 -6.87 -1.52
CA ALA A 176 3.41 -7.65 -1.29
C ALA A 176 3.64 -8.88 -0.39
N GLN A 177 4.75 -9.61 -0.60
CA GLN A 177 5.13 -10.75 0.24
C GLN A 177 5.36 -10.31 1.69
N SER A 178 6.09 -9.20 1.90
CA SER A 178 6.40 -8.69 3.23
C SER A 178 5.14 -8.24 3.97
N ASP A 179 4.23 -7.53 3.29
CA ASP A 179 2.97 -7.05 3.87
C ASP A 179 2.07 -8.23 4.29
N VAL A 180 1.93 -9.26 3.45
CA VAL A 180 1.11 -10.44 3.76
C VAL A 180 1.75 -11.27 4.90
N HIS A 181 3.06 -11.51 4.87
CA HIS A 181 3.74 -12.19 5.98
C HIS A 181 3.60 -11.41 7.30
N TYR A 182 3.79 -10.09 7.29
CA TYR A 182 3.68 -9.26 8.48
C TYR A 182 2.25 -9.26 9.05
N ALA A 183 1.22 -9.14 8.19
CA ALA A 183 -0.18 -9.21 8.61
C ALA A 183 -0.53 -10.57 9.27
N ILE A 184 -0.03 -11.69 8.74
CA ILE A 184 -0.24 -13.02 9.35
C ILE A 184 0.48 -13.13 10.70
N ALA A 185 1.72 -12.64 10.80
CA ALA A 185 2.48 -12.67 12.03
C ALA A 185 1.83 -11.85 13.16
N ASP A 186 1.39 -10.63 12.86
CA ASP A 186 0.65 -9.76 13.79
C ASP A 186 -0.65 -10.46 14.29
N ALA A 187 -1.39 -11.09 13.38
CA ALA A 187 -2.62 -11.80 13.69
C ALA A 187 -2.43 -13.01 14.62
N VAL A 188 -1.28 -13.70 14.57
CA VAL A 188 -0.94 -14.77 15.53
C VAL A 188 -0.89 -14.22 16.96
N PHE A 189 -0.32 -13.02 17.16
CA PHE A 189 -0.30 -12.37 18.47
C PHE A 189 -1.67 -11.84 18.89
N PHE A 190 -2.40 -11.16 17.97
CA PHE A 190 -3.74 -10.64 18.23
C PHE A 190 -4.70 -11.73 18.71
N TYR A 191 -4.74 -12.87 18.01
CA TYR A 191 -5.59 -14.02 18.35
C TYR A 191 -5.00 -14.93 19.44
N ARG A 192 -3.83 -14.60 19.99
CA ARG A 192 -3.12 -15.39 21.02
C ARG A 192 -2.92 -16.87 20.63
N LEU A 193 -2.60 -17.10 19.36
CA LEU A 193 -2.31 -18.43 18.82
C LEU A 193 -0.91 -18.89 19.24
N SER A 194 -0.54 -20.13 18.89
CA SER A 194 0.80 -20.65 19.18
C SER A 194 1.88 -19.74 18.58
N PRO A 195 2.78 -19.14 19.41
CA PRO A 195 3.74 -18.15 18.92
C PRO A 195 4.75 -18.71 17.90
N ALA A 196 4.91 -20.04 17.85
CA ALA A 196 5.69 -20.72 16.81
C ALA A 196 5.20 -20.43 15.38
N GLY A 197 3.89 -20.15 15.21
CA GLY A 197 3.31 -19.78 13.92
C GLY A 197 3.71 -18.38 13.44
N ALA A 198 4.08 -17.45 14.33
CA ALA A 198 4.52 -16.11 13.94
C ALA A 198 5.96 -16.11 13.41
N LEU A 199 6.85 -16.93 13.99
CA LEU A 199 8.29 -16.86 13.76
C LEU A 199 8.68 -17.05 12.28
N SER A 200 8.04 -17.99 11.57
CA SER A 200 8.28 -18.22 10.14
C SER A 200 7.93 -17.00 9.29
N HIS A 201 6.78 -16.37 9.54
CA HIS A 201 6.32 -15.20 8.81
C HIS A 201 7.15 -13.94 9.15
N LEU A 202 7.52 -13.75 10.42
CA LEU A 202 8.41 -12.65 10.83
C LEU A 202 9.79 -12.74 10.15
N LEU A 203 10.40 -13.93 10.15
CA LEU A 203 11.67 -14.18 9.45
C LEU A 203 11.55 -13.97 7.94
N ALA A 204 10.42 -14.34 7.34
CA ALA A 204 10.17 -14.12 5.92
C ALA A 204 10.05 -12.62 5.60
N ALA A 205 9.29 -11.85 6.39
CA ALA A 205 9.13 -10.41 6.24
C ALA A 205 10.45 -9.63 6.45
N GLU A 206 11.22 -9.96 7.50
CA GLU A 206 12.51 -9.30 7.77
C GLU A 206 13.50 -9.51 6.63
N ARG A 207 13.61 -10.76 6.13
CA ARG A 207 14.48 -11.13 5.01
C ARG A 207 14.15 -10.39 3.70
N LEU A 208 12.90 -9.98 3.51
CA LEU A 208 12.48 -9.23 2.33
C LEU A 208 12.90 -7.75 2.38
N GLY A 209 13.24 -7.22 3.56
CA GLY A 209 13.80 -5.88 3.72
C GLY A 209 12.85 -4.73 3.34
N ARG A 210 11.54 -4.93 3.49
CA ARG A 210 10.50 -3.95 3.11
C ARG A 210 9.76 -3.28 4.27
N LEU A 211 9.96 -3.78 5.50
CA LEU A 211 9.42 -3.17 6.71
C LEU A 211 10.00 -1.76 6.90
N ASP A 212 9.16 -0.79 7.30
CA ASP A 212 9.65 0.51 7.75
C ASP A 212 10.49 0.39 9.04
N TRP A 213 11.19 1.46 9.41
CA TRP A 213 12.08 1.46 10.57
C TRP A 213 11.39 1.05 11.88
N THR A 214 10.15 1.49 12.10
CA THR A 214 9.36 1.21 13.32
C THR A 214 8.91 -0.24 13.34
N ALA A 215 8.32 -0.70 12.23
CA ALA A 215 7.87 -2.08 12.08
C ALA A 215 9.06 -3.06 12.17
N ARG A 216 10.21 -2.73 11.56
CA ARG A 216 11.42 -3.56 11.63
C ARG A 216 11.99 -3.61 13.04
N ALA A 217 12.02 -2.50 13.79
CA ALA A 217 12.46 -2.50 15.18
C ALA A 217 11.61 -3.43 16.07
N GLU A 218 10.28 -3.47 15.86
CA GLU A 218 9.38 -4.42 16.50
C GLU A 218 9.67 -5.87 16.09
N VAL A 219 9.71 -6.16 14.79
CA VAL A 219 9.94 -7.50 14.23
C VAL A 219 11.28 -8.10 14.70
N LEU A 220 12.36 -7.31 14.79
CA LEU A 220 13.64 -7.78 15.31
C LEU A 220 13.54 -8.28 16.77
N VAL A 221 12.79 -7.58 17.63
CA VAL A 221 12.57 -8.00 19.03
C VAL A 221 11.68 -9.23 19.09
N GLN A 222 10.59 -9.27 18.31
CA GLN A 222 9.68 -10.42 18.25
C GLN A 222 10.38 -11.69 17.79
N ILE A 223 11.17 -11.63 16.70
CA ILE A 223 11.99 -12.77 16.25
C ILE A 223 12.91 -13.24 17.38
N ALA A 224 13.62 -12.31 18.03
CA ALA A 224 14.57 -12.66 19.07
C ALA A 224 13.92 -13.35 20.29
N GLU A 225 12.78 -12.83 20.77
CA GLU A 225 12.02 -13.45 21.87
C GLU A 225 11.45 -14.82 21.49
N LEU A 226 10.88 -14.97 20.29
CA LEU A 226 10.37 -16.27 19.82
C LEU A 226 11.48 -17.30 19.63
N SER A 227 12.63 -16.90 19.10
CA SER A 227 13.82 -17.75 19.01
C SER A 227 14.33 -18.13 20.40
N ARG A 228 14.30 -17.21 21.38
CA ARG A 228 14.69 -17.50 22.77
C ARG A 228 13.72 -18.51 23.42
N LEU A 229 12.41 -18.31 23.25
CA LEU A 229 11.37 -19.19 23.81
C LEU A 229 11.35 -20.59 23.15
N SER A 230 11.73 -20.70 21.88
CA SER A 230 11.90 -21.98 21.19
C SER A 230 13.27 -22.65 21.41
N GLY A 231 14.15 -22.05 22.22
CA GLY A 231 15.47 -22.58 22.54
C GLY A 231 16.57 -22.30 21.49
N ASN A 232 16.26 -21.62 20.38
CA ASN A 232 17.23 -21.20 19.37
C ASN A 232 18.03 -19.96 19.82
N ARG A 233 18.87 -20.13 20.84
CA ARG A 233 19.73 -19.08 21.40
C ARG A 233 20.62 -18.35 20.37
N PRO A 234 21.27 -19.02 19.39
CA PRO A 234 22.08 -18.34 18.39
C PRO A 234 21.28 -17.33 17.56
N GLN A 235 20.06 -17.71 17.13
CA GLN A 235 19.17 -16.80 16.40
C GLN A 235 18.67 -15.67 17.30
N ALA A 236 18.28 -15.96 18.55
CA ALA A 236 17.88 -14.92 19.50
C ALA A 236 18.98 -13.87 19.69
N ALA A 237 20.23 -14.31 19.94
CA ALA A 237 21.38 -13.44 20.11
C ALA A 237 21.68 -12.61 18.85
N GLN A 238 21.56 -13.19 17.65
CA GLN A 238 21.70 -12.45 16.39
C GLN A 238 20.71 -11.29 16.31
N PHE A 239 19.42 -11.56 16.51
CA PHE A 239 18.37 -10.56 16.32
C PHE A 239 18.38 -9.47 17.42
N TYR A 240 18.67 -9.82 18.69
CA TYR A 240 18.90 -8.83 19.73
C TYR A 240 20.10 -7.90 19.42
N ARG A 241 21.23 -8.44 18.93
CA ARG A 241 22.39 -7.63 18.55
C ARG A 241 22.08 -6.69 17.39
N THR A 242 21.34 -7.15 16.37
CA THR A 242 20.85 -6.31 15.27
C THR A 242 19.98 -5.18 15.78
N PHE A 243 18.99 -5.49 16.63
CA PHE A 243 18.12 -4.47 17.24
C PHE A 243 18.93 -3.41 18.01
N LEU A 244 19.86 -3.82 18.88
CA LEU A 244 20.66 -2.88 19.68
C LEU A 244 21.60 -2.01 18.84
N LYS A 245 22.11 -2.54 17.72
CA LYS A 245 22.96 -1.81 16.78
C LYS A 245 22.17 -0.73 16.03
N GLU A 246 20.96 -1.06 15.58
CA GLU A 246 20.14 -0.19 14.74
C GLU A 246 19.27 0.78 15.56
N ASN A 247 18.87 0.40 16.77
CA ASN A 247 17.94 1.14 17.63
C ASN A 247 18.54 1.49 19.01
N PRO A 248 19.74 2.12 19.09
CA PRO A 248 20.47 2.30 20.35
C PRO A 248 19.80 3.24 21.36
N ARG A 249 18.74 3.95 20.95
CA ARG A 249 17.93 4.88 21.77
C ARG A 249 16.50 4.40 22.03
N ASP A 250 16.12 3.22 21.54
CA ASP A 250 14.80 2.65 21.82
C ASP A 250 14.69 2.29 23.31
N LEU A 251 13.52 2.55 23.91
CA LEU A 251 13.26 2.33 25.34
C LEU A 251 13.46 0.85 25.74
N ARG A 252 13.28 -0.09 24.81
CA ARG A 252 13.48 -1.53 24.99
C ARG A 252 14.95 -1.94 25.02
N ALA A 253 15.89 -1.05 24.66
CA ALA A 253 17.31 -1.39 24.60
C ALA A 253 17.91 -1.80 25.95
N TYR A 254 17.29 -1.45 27.09
CA TYR A 254 17.69 -1.97 28.40
C TYR A 254 17.35 -3.47 28.54
N ILE A 255 16.07 -3.83 28.43
CA ILE A 255 15.62 -5.22 28.59
C ILE A 255 16.22 -6.15 27.52
N VAL A 256 16.41 -5.66 26.29
CA VAL A 256 17.07 -6.43 25.22
C VAL A 256 18.55 -6.73 25.56
N LYS A 257 19.27 -5.85 26.26
CA LYS A 257 20.64 -6.16 26.72
C LYS A 257 20.65 -7.24 27.79
N GLU A 258 19.70 -7.22 28.72
CA GLU A 258 19.56 -8.27 29.74
C GLU A 258 19.25 -9.62 29.08
N ARG A 259 18.28 -9.66 28.16
CA ARG A 259 17.93 -10.88 27.40
C ARG A 259 19.07 -11.40 26.53
N LEU A 260 19.85 -10.51 25.90
CA LEU A 260 21.05 -10.89 25.16
C LEU A 260 22.07 -11.57 26.09
N ALA A 261 22.34 -10.98 27.25
CA ALA A 261 23.26 -11.55 28.24
C ALA A 261 22.77 -12.89 28.83
N GLU A 262 21.45 -13.11 28.94
CA GLU A 262 20.87 -14.41 29.32
C GLU A 262 21.12 -15.49 28.25
N VAL A 263 20.92 -15.19 26.96
CA VAL A 263 21.11 -16.18 25.87
C VAL A 263 22.56 -16.43 25.51
N GLU A 264 23.48 -15.54 25.87
CA GLU A 264 24.93 -15.71 25.66
C GLU A 264 25.64 -16.47 26.80
N LYS A 265 25.05 -16.54 28.00
CA LYS A 265 25.65 -17.18 29.19
C LYS A 265 25.32 -18.66 29.35
N GLY A 266 24.31 -19.17 28.65
CA GLY A 266 23.75 -20.51 28.86
C GLY A 266 23.79 -21.41 27.64
#